data_AF-A0A3B9YT50-F1
#
_entry.id   AF-A0A3B9YT50-F1
#
_cell.length_a   1.000
_cell.length_b   1.000
_cell.length_c   1.000
_cell.angle_alpha   90.00
_cell.angle_beta   90.00
_cell.angle_gamma   90.00
#
_symmetry.space_group_name_H-M   'P 1'
#
loop_
_entity.id
_entity.type
_entity.pdbx_description
1 polymer ?
#
loop_
_entity_poly.entity_id
_entity_poly.type
_entity_poly.pdbx_seq_one_letter_code
_entity_poly.pdbx_strand_id
1 'polypeptide(L)' 'EFKALYGTTLVCGFAHLSGMPVAILANNGILFSESALKAAHFIELACQRGVPLLFLQNITGFMVGSKYEAGGIAKDGA' A
#
# COMPACT_ATOMS: atom_id res chain seq x y z
N GLU A 1 -11.10 0.57 -7.09
CA GLU A 1 -10.22 0.52 -5.90
C GLU A 1 -9.89 -0.94 -5.57
N PHE A 2 -8.66 -1.24 -5.17
CA PHE A 2 -8.20 -2.59 -4.80
C PHE A 2 -8.28 -2.78 -3.29
N LYS A 3 -8.94 -3.86 -2.83
CA LYS A 3 -9.10 -4.19 -1.40
C LYS A 3 -9.59 -2.99 -0.55
N ALA A 4 -10.70 -2.36 -0.95
CA ALA A 4 -11.21 -1.14 -0.30
C ALA A 4 -11.48 -1.27 1.21
N LEU A 5 -11.91 -2.46 1.65
CA LEU A 5 -12.28 -2.72 3.06
C LEU A 5 -11.15 -3.32 3.91
N TYR A 6 -9.93 -3.44 3.36
CA TYR A 6 -8.77 -4.04 4.03
C TYR A 6 -7.59 -3.08 3.97
N GLY A 7 -6.82 -2.92 5.06
CA GLY A 7 -5.71 -1.97 5.12
C GLY A 7 -6.13 -0.56 4.69
N THR A 8 -7.18 -0.02 5.32
CA THR A 8 -7.87 1.21 4.89
C THR A 8 -7.01 2.48 5.00
N THR A 9 -5.88 2.43 5.71
CA THR A 9 -4.89 3.53 5.77
C THR A 9 -3.99 3.62 4.55
N LEU A 10 -4.10 2.67 3.61
CA LEU A 10 -3.44 2.70 2.32
C LEU A 10 -4.47 2.50 1.22
N VAL A 11 -4.60 3.48 0.34
CA VAL A 11 -5.45 3.39 -0.84
C VAL A 11 -4.62 2.81 -1.99
N CYS A 12 -5.14 1.77 -2.64
CA CYS A 12 -4.52 1.16 -3.81
C CYS A 12 -5.54 1.12 -4.96
N GLY A 13 -5.15 1.53 -6.17
CA GLY A 13 -6.08 1.52 -7.29
C GLY A 13 -5.42 1.73 -8.65
N PHE A 14 -6.05 1.18 -9.69
CA PHE A 14 -5.68 1.46 -11.07
C PHE A 14 -6.39 2.72 -11.56
N ALA A 15 -5.67 3.54 -12.32
CA ALA A 15 -6.20 4.74 -12.96
C ALA A 15 -5.49 4.98 -14.31
N HIS A 16 -5.87 6.04 -15.01
CA HIS A 16 -5.15 6.54 -16.18
C HIS A 16 -4.67 7.97 -15.90
N LEU A 17 -3.40 8.23 -16.18
CA LEU A 17 -2.80 9.56 -16.14
C LEU A 17 -2.40 9.95 -17.57
N SER A 18 -3.08 10.93 -18.14
CA SER A 18 -2.85 11.35 -19.54
C SER A 18 -2.89 10.20 -20.55
N GLY A 19 -3.79 9.24 -20.34
CA GLY A 19 -3.94 8.04 -21.18
C GLY A 19 -2.97 6.88 -20.85
N MET A 20 -1.97 7.09 -19.99
CA MET A 20 -1.08 6.04 -19.50
C MET A 20 -1.73 5.30 -18.32
N PRO A 21 -1.84 3.96 -18.33
CA PRO A 21 -2.30 3.22 -17.17
C PRO A 21 -1.30 3.39 -16.02
N VAL A 22 -1.81 3.64 -14.82
CA VAL A 22 -0.99 3.78 -13.61
C VAL A 22 -1.61 3.01 -12.44
N ALA A 23 -0.75 2.47 -11.59
CA ALA A 23 -1.11 1.82 -10.34
C ALA A 23 -0.76 2.76 -9.19
N ILE A 24 -1.78 3.34 -8.56
CA ILE A 24 -1.63 4.35 -7.52
C ILE A 24 -1.62 3.69 -6.15
N LEU A 25 -0.63 4.03 -5.33
CA LEU A 25 -0.55 3.74 -3.91
C LEU A 25 -0.52 5.06 -3.15
N ALA A 26 -1.52 5.32 -2.32
CA ALA A 26 -1.65 6.57 -1.60
C ALA A 26 -1.86 6.33 -0.10
N ASN A 27 -0.99 6.91 0.72
CA ASN A 27 -1.10 6.81 2.16
C ASN A 27 -2.17 7.77 2.69
N ASN A 28 -3.04 7.27 3.56
CA ASN A 28 -4.09 8.03 4.23
C ASN A 28 -4.07 7.76 5.75
N GLY A 29 -2.88 7.87 6.34
CA GLY A 29 -2.65 7.62 7.76
C GLY A 29 -1.48 6.68 8.03
N ILE A 30 -1.47 6.11 9.24
CA ILE A 30 -0.41 5.23 9.73
C ILE A 30 -0.43 3.88 9.01
N LEU A 31 0.74 3.35 8.67
CA LEU A 31 0.86 2.02 8.08
C LEU A 31 0.74 0.94 9.17
N PHE A 32 -0.19 0.01 8.94
CA PHE A 32 -0.37 -1.23 9.69
C PHE A 32 0.08 -2.42 8.83
N SER A 33 0.28 -3.59 9.46
CA SER A 33 0.62 -4.84 8.78
C SER A 33 -0.32 -5.16 7.61
N GLU A 34 -1.63 -4.96 7.79
CA GLU A 34 -2.64 -5.19 6.75
C GLU A 34 -2.46 -4.25 5.56
N SER A 35 -2.10 -2.99 5.81
CA SER A 35 -1.81 -2.02 4.75
C SER A 35 -0.55 -2.40 3.98
N ALA A 36 0.46 -2.96 4.65
CA ALA A 36 1.69 -3.42 4.00
C ALA A 36 1.46 -4.66 3.12
N LEU A 37 0.73 -5.67 3.63
CA LEU A 37 0.33 -6.86 2.85
C LEU A 37 -0.55 -6.50 1.65
N LYS A 38 -1.42 -5.49 1.80
CA LYS A 38 -2.20 -4.94 0.67
C LYS A 38 -1.29 -4.32 -0.37
N ALA A 39 -0.31 -3.52 0.04
CA ALA A 39 0.65 -2.86 -0.85
C ALA A 39 1.44 -3.90 -1.65
N ALA A 40 2.03 -4.89 -0.97
CA ALA A 40 2.85 -5.93 -1.59
C ALA A 40 2.07 -6.67 -2.70
N HIS A 41 0.88 -7.16 -2.39
CA HIS A 41 0.04 -7.85 -3.37
C HIS A 41 -0.37 -6.93 -4.53
N PHE A 42 -0.68 -5.65 -4.26
CA PHE A 42 -1.03 -4.72 -5.33
C PHE A 42 0.16 -4.42 -6.27
N ILE A 43 1.36 -4.26 -5.70
CA ILE A 43 2.61 -4.06 -6.44
C ILE A 43 2.90 -5.26 -7.34
N GLU A 44 2.81 -6.48 -6.81
CA GLU A 44 2.99 -7.71 -7.60
C GLU A 44 2.06 -7.75 -8.81
N LEU A 45 0.79 -7.40 -8.60
CA LEU A 45 -0.23 -7.40 -9.66
C LEU A 45 0.01 -6.30 -10.70
N ALA A 46 0.52 -5.14 -10.30
CA ALA A 46 0.92 -4.07 -11.23
C ALA A 46 2.16 -4.47 -12.04
N CYS A 47 3.16 -5.08 -11.40
CA CYS A 47 4.37 -5.61 -12.05
C CYS A 47 4.03 -6.68 -13.09
N GLN A 48 3.16 -7.64 -12.76
CA GLN A 48 2.70 -8.67 -13.71
C GLN A 48 1.98 -8.08 -14.93
N ARG A 49 1.36 -6.92 -14.79
CA ARG A 49 0.62 -6.23 -15.86
C ARG A 49 1.46 -5.20 -16.61
N GLY A 50 2.71 -4.99 -16.23
CA GLY A 50 3.57 -3.94 -16.81
C GLY A 50 3.02 -2.52 -16.57
N VAL A 51 2.27 -2.30 -15.49
CA VAL A 51 1.68 -1.00 -15.17
C VAL A 51 2.64 -0.23 -14.25
N PRO A 52 3.03 1.01 -14.59
CA PRO A 52 3.90 1.83 -13.75
C PRO A 52 3.24 2.18 -12.41
N LEU A 53 4.06 2.20 -11.36
CA LEU A 53 3.65 2.51 -9.99
C LEU A 53 3.76 4.02 -9.72
N LEU A 54 2.72 4.59 -9.11
CA LEU A 54 2.69 5.97 -8.63
C LEU A 54 2.48 5.97 -7.11
N PHE A 55 3.48 6.44 -6.37
CA PHE A 55 3.42 6.55 -4.90
C PHE A 55 3.07 7.99 -4.50
N LEU A 56 1.93 8.16 -3.84
CA LEU A 56 1.52 9.40 -3.20
C LEU A 56 1.81 9.29 -1.70
N GLN A 57 3.02 9.69 -1.33
CA GLN A 57 3.49 9.58 0.04
C GLN A 57 2.98 10.74 0.90
N ASN A 58 2.11 10.40 1.84
CA ASN A 58 1.68 11.27 2.94
C ASN A 58 1.82 10.48 4.25
N ILE A 59 3.07 10.12 4.59
CA ILE A 59 3.38 9.24 5.72
C ILE A 59 3.90 10.03 6.92
N THR A 60 3.39 9.69 8.10
CA THR A 60 3.98 10.08 9.40
C THR A 60 4.90 8.98 9.97
N GLY A 61 4.86 7.76 9.41
CA GLY A 61 5.65 6.60 9.85
C GLY A 61 4.82 5.32 10.04
N PHE A 62 5.42 4.29 10.64
CA PHE A 62 4.77 3.04 11.05
C PHE A 62 4.20 3.14 12.47
N MET A 63 3.16 2.36 12.78
CA MET A 63 2.63 2.29 14.14
C MET A 63 3.65 1.64 15.09
N VAL A 64 3.94 2.28 16.22
CA VAL A 64 4.90 1.79 17.21
C VAL A 64 4.16 1.21 18.42
N GLY A 65 4.57 0.03 18.90
CA GLY A 65 4.01 -0.58 20.12
C GLY A 65 4.29 -2.08 20.21
N SER A 66 4.51 -2.59 21.43
CA SER A 66 4.95 -3.98 21.68
C SER A 66 4.05 -5.05 21.03
N LYS A 67 2.74 -4.81 20.96
CA LYS A 67 1.79 -5.71 20.28
C LYS A 67 1.95 -5.74 18.75
N TYR A 68 2.30 -4.63 18.13
CA TYR A 68 2.47 -4.52 16.68
C TYR A 68 3.86 -5.00 16.23
N GLU A 69 4.88 -4.75 17.05
CA GLU A 69 6.21 -5.35 16.89
C GLU A 69 6.14 -6.88 16.97
N ALA A 70 5.45 -7.42 17.98
CA ALA A 70 5.21 -8.87 18.10
C ALA A 70 4.32 -9.43 16.98
N GLY A 71 3.46 -8.60 16.39
CA GLY A 71 2.65 -8.92 15.22
C GLY A 71 3.42 -8.96 13.90
N GLY A 72 4.70 -8.59 13.90
CA GLY A 72 5.55 -8.67 12.71
C GLY A 72 5.51 -7.44 11.81
N ILE A 73 5.08 -6.27 12.30
CA ILE A 73 4.99 -5.03 11.50
C ILE A 73 6.33 -4.67 10.81
N ALA A 74 7.46 -4.99 11.44
CA ALA A 74 8.79 -4.82 10.86
C ALA A 74 9.08 -5.78 9.69
N LYS A 75 8.54 -7.01 9.71
CA LYS A 75 8.63 -7.96 8.61
C LYS A 75 7.66 -7.60 7.49
N ASP A 76 6.45 -7.17 7.83
CA ASP A 76 5.43 -6.84 6.83
C ASP A 76 5.78 -5.57 6.05
N GLY A 77 6.52 -4.65 6.67
CA GLY A 77 7.07 -3.46 6.02
C GLY A 77 8.35 -3.69 5.21
N ALA A 78 9.01 -4.84 5.33
CA ALA A 78 10.28 -5.18 4.68
C ALA A 78 10.07 -6.07 3.43
#